data_AF-A0A8T5A2G9-F1
#
_entry.id   AF-A0A8T5A2G9-F1
#
_cell.length_a   1.000
_cell.length_b   1.000
_cell.length_c   1.000
_cell.angle_alpha   90.00
_cell.angle_beta   90.00
_cell.angle_gamma   90.00
#
_symmetry.space_group_name_H-M   'P 1'
#
loop_
_entity.id
_entity.type
_entity.pdbx_description
1 polymer ?
#
loop_
_entity_poly.entity_id
_entity_poly.type
_entity_poly.pdbx_seq_one_letter_code
_entity_poly.pdbx_strand_id
1 'polypeptide(L)'
;MYWDVEVSPEEEEEIIRKAADLIHRYGMDVAAILFIESIKPLTYIGGQMGRFFLSPFLPAFGERIGRGGEKFFTVFEKRENVEKLLRLLEEKAKEEEKPKEERRLETQVEKKRGWRRFLPF
;
A
#
# COMPACT_ATOMS: atom_id res chain seq x y z
N MET A 1 23.21 -7.85 -6.78
CA MET A 1 21.99 -8.06 -5.98
C MET A 1 21.71 -9.55 -6.04
N TYR A 2 21.40 -10.22 -4.92
CA TYR A 2 21.31 -11.70 -4.89
C TYR A 2 20.17 -12.28 -5.74
N TRP A 3 19.18 -11.45 -6.07
CA TRP A 3 18.08 -11.78 -6.96
C TRP A 3 17.88 -10.64 -7.95
N ASP A 4 17.73 -10.99 -9.22
CA ASP A 4 17.19 -10.05 -10.22
C ASP A 4 15.67 -10.18 -10.17
N VAL A 5 15.01 -9.13 -9.68
CA VAL A 5 13.55 -9.11 -9.49
C VAL A 5 12.96 -8.01 -10.35
N GLU A 6 12.31 -8.46 -11.43
CA GLU A 6 11.38 -7.65 -12.19
C GLU A 6 10.01 -7.67 -11.49
N VAL A 7 9.36 -6.51 -11.45
CA VAL A 7 8.01 -6.35 -10.89
C VAL A 7 7.13 -5.75 -11.97
N SER A 8 6.04 -6.45 -12.32
CA SER A 8 5.08 -5.93 -13.29
C SER A 8 4.25 -4.79 -12.68
N PRO A 9 3.63 -3.92 -13.49
CA PRO A 9 2.74 -2.87 -12.99
C PRO A 9 1.59 -3.40 -12.11
N GLU A 10 1.04 -4.57 -12.43
CA GLU A 10 -0.03 -5.20 -11.66
C GLU A 10 0.46 -5.71 -10.31
N GLU A 11 1.65 -6.32 -10.29
CA GLU A 11 2.28 -6.80 -9.05
C GLU A 11 2.69 -5.64 -8.15
N GLU A 12 3.21 -4.56 -8.73
CA GLU A 12 3.53 -3.32 -8.03
C GLU A 12 2.31 -2.76 -7.30
N GLU A 13 1.18 -2.66 -8.01
CA GLU A 13 -0.08 -2.20 -7.45
C GLU A 13 -0.60 -3.15 -6.36
N GLU A 14 -0.42 -4.46 -6.53
CA GLU A 14 -0.77 -5.46 -5.51
C GLU A 14 0.06 -5.31 -4.23
N ILE A 15 1.37 -5.07 -4.36
CA ILE A 15 2.28 -4.85 -3.22
C ILE A 15 1.89 -3.58 -2.46
N ILE A 16 1.59 -2.49 -3.18
CA ILE A 16 1.16 -1.22 -2.57
C ILE A 16 -0.15 -1.40 -1.81
N ARG A 17 -1.16 -2.05 -2.42
CA ARG A 17 -2.43 -2.35 -1.76
C ARG A 17 -2.24 -3.21 -0.51
N LYS A 18 -1.45 -4.27 -0.60
CA LYS A 18 -1.14 -5.15 0.54
C LYS A 18 -0.47 -4.40 1.69
N ALA A 19 0.44 -3.46 1.38
CA ALA A 19 1.07 -2.61 2.39
C ALA A 19 0.03 -1.71 3.07
N ALA A 20 -0.83 -1.05 2.29
CA ALA A 20 -1.91 -0.21 2.83
C ALA A 20 -2.88 -1.01 3.71
N ASP A 21 -3.32 -2.19 3.24
CA ASP A 21 -4.22 -3.08 3.99
C ASP A 21 -3.59 -3.56 5.29
N LEU A 22 -2.29 -3.88 5.29
CA LEU A 22 -1.58 -4.31 6.49
C LEU A 22 -1.52 -3.18 7.52
N ILE A 23 -1.13 -1.98 7.11
CA ILE A 23 -1.06 -0.79 7.98
C ILE A 23 -2.43 -0.48 8.58
N HIS A 24 -3.47 -0.46 7.75
CA HIS A 24 -4.85 -0.21 8.16
C HIS A 24 -5.39 -1.26 9.12
N ARG A 25 -5.10 -2.55 8.86
CA ARG A 25 -5.49 -3.63 9.74
C ARG A 25 -4.97 -3.47 11.17
N TYR A 26 -3.83 -2.80 11.35
CA TYR A 26 -3.25 -2.49 12.65
C TYR A 26 -3.66 -1.11 13.20
N GLY A 27 -4.56 -0.37 12.53
CA GLY A 27 -4.99 0.96 12.94
C GLY A 27 -3.89 2.01 12.89
N MET A 28 -2.91 1.84 11.98
CA MET A 28 -1.71 2.68 11.92
C MET A 28 -1.75 3.73 10.80
N ASP A 29 -2.88 3.96 10.15
CA ASP A 29 -2.96 4.82 8.94
C ASP A 29 -2.41 6.22 9.19
N VAL A 30 -2.92 6.91 10.22
CA VAL A 30 -2.50 8.28 10.53
C VAL A 30 -1.01 8.35 10.89
N ALA A 31 -0.52 7.39 11.68
CA ALA A 31 0.88 7.33 12.06
C ALA A 31 1.79 7.07 10.85
N ALA A 32 1.37 6.16 9.96
CA ALA A 32 2.08 5.84 8.74
C ALA A 32 2.10 7.03 7.77
N ILE A 33 0.97 7.72 7.58
CA ILE A 33 0.87 8.94 6.76
C ILE A 33 1.86 9.99 7.26
N LEU A 34 1.84 10.31 8.56
CA LEU A 34 2.74 11.30 9.15
C LEU A 34 4.21 10.91 8.97
N PHE A 35 4.55 9.64 9.24
CA PHE A 35 5.91 9.14 9.09
C PHE A 35 6.38 9.21 7.63
N ILE A 36 5.59 8.69 6.69
CA ILE A 36 5.93 8.64 5.26
C ILE A 36 6.09 10.07 4.72
N GLU A 37 5.17 10.98 5.03
CA GLU A 37 5.25 12.38 4.56
C GLU A 37 6.51 13.07 5.10
N SER A 38 6.92 12.77 6.35
CA SER A 38 8.12 13.35 6.95
C SER A 38 9.43 12.93 6.26
N ILE A 39 9.48 11.74 5.67
CA ILE A 39 10.67 11.19 4.98
C ILE A 39 10.54 11.19 3.46
N LYS A 40 9.43 11.66 2.91
CA LYS A 40 9.12 11.65 1.47
C LYS A 40 10.22 12.27 0.58
N PRO A 41 10.90 13.37 0.94
CA PRO A 41 12.01 13.89 0.15
C PRO A 41 13.20 12.92 0.02
N LEU A 42 13.33 12.00 0.97
CA LEU A 42 14.42 11.03 1.05
C LEU A 42 14.09 9.70 0.38
N THR A 43 12.88 9.48 -0.11
CA THR A 43 12.40 8.18 -0.63
C THR A 43 13.34 7.56 -1.67
N TYR A 44 13.80 8.37 -2.64
CA TYR A 44 14.72 7.91 -3.68
C TYR A 44 16.06 7.44 -3.10
N ILE A 45 16.59 8.16 -2.12
CA ILE A 45 17.83 7.82 -1.42
C ILE A 45 17.61 6.60 -0.50
N GLY A 46 16.44 6.54 0.14
CA GLY A 46 16.05 5.49 1.07
C GLY A 46 15.93 4.11 0.42
N GLY A 47 15.41 4.03 -0.82
CA GLY A 47 15.35 2.76 -1.56
C GLY A 47 16.74 2.20 -1.86
N GLN A 48 17.65 3.04 -2.35
CA GLN A 48 19.01 2.64 -2.69
C GLN A 48 19.86 2.34 -1.45
N MET A 49 19.80 3.19 -0.42
CA MET A 49 20.50 2.96 0.85
C MET A 49 19.93 1.75 1.59
N GLY A 50 18.61 1.64 1.70
CA GLY A 50 17.93 0.52 2.34
C GLY A 50 18.31 -0.80 1.67
N ARG A 51 18.27 -0.85 0.33
CA ARG A 51 18.74 -2.01 -0.41
C ARG A 51 20.23 -2.30 -0.15
N PHE A 52 21.11 -1.31 -0.21
CA PHE A 52 22.54 -1.50 0.02
C PHE A 52 22.85 -2.04 1.42
N PHE A 53 22.22 -1.50 2.46
CA PHE A 53 22.47 -1.90 3.84
C PHE A 53 21.73 -3.17 4.25
N LEU A 54 20.54 -3.45 3.72
CA LEU A 54 19.69 -4.55 4.18
C LEU A 54 19.78 -5.79 3.29
N SER A 55 19.96 -5.63 1.96
CA SER A 55 20.04 -6.76 1.01
C SER A 55 21.07 -7.83 1.40
N PRO A 56 22.28 -7.50 1.91
CA PRO A 56 23.25 -8.53 2.31
C PRO A 56 22.77 -9.47 3.43
N PHE A 57 21.82 -9.02 4.25
CA PHE A 57 21.29 -9.78 5.38
C PHE A 57 20.00 -10.54 5.04
N LEU A 58 19.30 -10.14 3.99
CA LEU A 58 18.05 -10.76 3.54
C LEU A 58 18.15 -12.29 3.29
N PRO A 59 19.24 -12.84 2.68
CA PRO A 59 19.38 -14.28 2.49
C PRO A 59 19.33 -15.09 3.80
N ALA A 60 19.74 -14.52 4.93
CA ALA A 60 19.76 -15.21 6.23
C ALA A 60 18.34 -15.58 6.72
N PHE A 61 17.31 -14.90 6.18
CA PHE A 61 15.90 -15.16 6.51
C PHE A 61 15.20 -16.07 5.50
N GLY A 62 15.97 -16.64 4.55
CA GLY A 62 15.48 -17.56 3.53
C GLY A 62 15.02 -16.88 2.24
N GLU A 63 14.92 -17.67 1.17
CA GLU A 63 14.71 -17.17 -0.20
C GLU A 63 13.40 -16.40 -0.36
N ARG A 64 12.32 -16.85 0.30
CA ARG A 64 11.01 -16.17 0.22
C ARG A 64 11.08 -14.74 0.78
N ILE A 65 11.71 -14.57 1.94
CA ILE A 65 11.87 -13.25 2.56
C ILE A 65 12.84 -12.42 1.74
N GLY A 66 13.92 -13.01 1.23
CA GLY A 66 14.88 -12.32 0.40
C GLY A 66 14.29 -11.73 -0.88
N ARG A 67 13.59 -12.55 -1.66
CA ARG A 67 12.90 -12.09 -2.88
C ARG A 67 11.81 -11.06 -2.56
N GLY A 68 11.06 -11.25 -1.47
CA GLY A 68 10.03 -10.30 -1.04
C GLY A 68 10.61 -8.93 -0.65
N GLY A 69 11.74 -8.92 0.05
CA GLY A 69 12.45 -7.69 0.41
C GLY A 69 13.00 -6.94 -0.80
N GLU A 70 13.56 -7.65 -1.78
CA GLU A 70 14.00 -6.98 -3.02
C GLU A 70 12.84 -6.39 -3.82
N LYS A 71 11.71 -7.11 -3.93
CA LYS A 71 10.50 -6.55 -4.55
C LYS A 71 10.01 -5.31 -3.81
N PHE A 72 10.04 -5.32 -2.47
CA PHE A 72 9.69 -4.16 -1.66
C PHE A 72 10.57 -2.95 -2.00
N PHE A 73 11.90 -3.12 -2.05
CA PHE A 73 12.80 -2.03 -2.44
C PHE A 73 12.54 -1.54 -3.87
N THR A 74 12.32 -2.45 -4.81
CA THR A 74 12.04 -2.10 -6.23
C THR A 74 10.73 -1.33 -6.39
N VAL A 75 9.71 -1.65 -5.60
CA VAL A 75 8.43 -0.94 -5.63
C VAL A 75 8.54 0.43 -4.97
N PHE A 76 9.09 0.50 -3.75
CA PHE A 76 9.04 1.71 -2.93
C PHE A 76 10.21 2.68 -3.13
N GLU A 77 11.19 2.36 -3.98
CA GLU A 77 12.17 3.36 -4.44
C GLU A 77 11.57 4.39 -5.41
N LYS A 78 10.46 4.05 -6.08
CA LYS A 78 9.73 4.94 -6.97
C LYS A 78 8.85 5.87 -6.14
N ARG A 79 9.06 7.18 -6.28
CA ARG A 79 8.30 8.19 -5.52
C ARG A 79 6.80 8.09 -5.77
N GLU A 80 6.42 7.79 -7.00
CA GLU A 80 5.04 7.65 -7.44
C GLU A 80 4.30 6.56 -6.64
N ASN A 81 5.00 5.48 -6.27
CA ASN A 81 4.42 4.38 -5.50
C ASN A 81 4.24 4.70 -4.03
N VAL A 82 5.15 5.49 -3.47
CA VAL A 82 4.97 6.03 -2.12
C VAL A 82 3.80 7.02 -2.09
N GLU A 83 3.62 7.83 -3.13
CA GLU A 83 2.44 8.69 -3.25
C GLU A 83 1.13 7.90 -3.40
N LYS A 84 1.13 6.79 -4.16
CA LYS A 84 -0.02 5.88 -4.22
C LYS A 84 -0.35 5.27 -2.86
N LEU A 85 0.66 4.78 -2.13
CA LEU A 85 0.48 4.22 -0.79
C LEU A 85 -0.14 5.25 0.15
N LEU A 86 0.38 6.49 0.15
CA LEU A 86 -0.14 7.57 0.98
C LEU A 86 -1.62 7.84 0.72
N ARG A 87 -2.02 7.93 -0.56
CA ARG A 87 -3.43 8.14 -0.95
C ARG A 87 -4.34 7.01 -0.47
N LEU A 88 -3.91 5.75 -0.61
CA LEU A 88 -4.68 4.61 -0.12
C LEU A 88 -4.85 4.64 1.41
N LEU A 89 -3.81 5.04 2.14
CA LEU A 89 -3.89 5.19 3.60
C LEU A 89 -4.83 6.34 3.99
N GLU A 90 -4.79 7.48 3.29
CA GLU A 90 -5.70 8.60 3.51
C GLU A 90 -7.16 8.22 3.25
N GLU A 91 -7.42 7.44 2.20
CA GLU A 91 -8.75 6.91 1.88
C GLU A 91 -9.24 5.98 2.99
N LYS A 92 -8.41 5.06 3.46
CA LYS A 92 -8.75 4.11 4.54
C LYS A 92 -8.97 4.80 5.89
N ALA A 93 -8.16 5.81 6.22
CA ALA A 93 -8.32 6.60 7.43
C ALA A 93 -9.67 7.38 7.42
N LYS A 94 -10.01 8.01 6.29
CA LYS A 94 -11.33 8.66 6.10
C LYS A 94 -12.47 7.66 6.15
N GLU A 95 -12.25 6.51 5.51
CA GLU A 95 -12.91 5.22 5.73
C GLU A 95 -13.36 5.12 7.18
N GLU A 96 -12.38 4.95 8.06
CA GLU A 96 -12.53 4.65 9.47
C GLU A 96 -13.16 5.76 10.33
N GLU A 97 -12.98 7.02 9.98
CA GLU A 97 -13.60 8.16 10.68
C GLU A 97 -15.10 8.29 10.43
N LYS A 98 -15.61 7.83 9.27
CA LYS A 98 -17.06 7.89 9.01
C LYS A 98 -17.85 7.10 10.07
N PRO A 99 -18.87 7.71 10.70
CA PRO A 99 -19.77 7.01 11.60
C PRO A 99 -20.26 5.70 10.97
N LYS A 100 -20.24 4.60 11.74
CA LYS A 100 -20.66 3.28 11.25
C LYS A 100 -22.07 3.30 10.62
N GLU A 101 -22.91 4.22 11.06
CA GLU A 101 -24.26 4.43 10.54
C GLU A 101 -24.26 5.02 9.13
N GLU A 102 -23.43 6.03 8.87
CA GLU A 102 -23.28 6.64 7.54
C GLU A 102 -22.72 5.64 6.52
N ARG A 103 -21.71 4.84 6.92
CA ARG A 103 -21.19 3.76 6.07
C ARG A 103 -22.26 2.74 5.70
N ARG A 104 -23.09 2.31 6.66
CA ARG A 104 -24.20 1.38 6.40
C ARG A 104 -25.26 1.98 5.48
N LEU A 105 -25.54 3.28 5.61
CA LEU A 105 -26.50 3.99 4.76
C LEU A 105 -25.98 4.10 3.32
N GLU A 106 -24.73 4.49 3.12
CA GLU A 106 -24.08 4.57 1.80
C GLU A 106 -24.12 3.21 1.07
N THR A 107 -23.74 2.10 1.74
CA THR A 107 -23.76 0.76 1.14
C THR A 107 -25.18 0.31 0.75
N GLN A 108 -26.20 0.69 1.54
CA GLN A 108 -27.60 0.37 1.22
C GLN A 108 -28.15 1.20 0.05
N VAL A 109 -27.77 2.47 -0.04
CA VAL A 109 -28.17 3.37 -1.14
C VAL A 109 -27.53 2.92 -2.45
N GLU A 110 -26.26 2.51 -2.46
CA GLU A 110 -25.60 1.94 -3.64
C GLU A 110 -26.29 0.66 -4.12
N LYS A 111 -26.59 -0.29 -3.22
CA LYS A 111 -27.30 -1.53 -3.59
C LYS A 111 -28.66 -1.24 -4.22
N LYS A 112 -29.43 -0.30 -3.66
CA LYS A 112 -30.72 0.12 -4.22
C LYS A 112 -30.59 0.79 -5.59
N ARG A 113 -29.56 1.62 -5.81
CA ARG A 113 -29.29 2.24 -7.11
C ARG A 113 -28.82 1.22 -8.15
N GLY A 114 -27.97 0.27 -7.76
CA GLY A 114 -27.48 -0.80 -8.63
C GLY A 114 -28.60 -1.71 -9.12
N TRP A 115 -29.48 -2.17 -8.22
CA TRP A 115 -30.64 -3.00 -8.58
C TRP A 115 -31.60 -2.31 -9.57
N ARG A 116 -31.77 -0.99 -9.45
CA ARG A 116 -32.64 -0.21 -10.35
C ARG A 116 -32.16 -0.18 -11.80
N ARG A 117 -30.87 -0.41 -12.08
CA ARG A 117 -30.33 -0.48 -13.45
C ARG A 117 -30.63 -1.79 -14.17
N PHE A 118 -31.04 -2.84 -13.43
CA PHE A 118 -31.39 -4.15 -13.98
C PHE A 118 -32.91 -4.37 -14.06
N LEU A 119 -33.71 -3.39 -13.67
CA LEU A 119 -35.16 -3.46 -13.82
C LEU A 119 -35.52 -3.08 -15.25
N PRO A 120 -36.19 -3.98 -16.02
CA PRO A 120 -36.77 -3.63 -17.30
C PRO A 120 -38.03 -2.82 -17.02
N PHE A 121 -37.91 -1.50 -17.05
CA PHE A 121 -39.06 -0.62 -17.24
C PHE A 121 -39.18 -0.30 -18.72
#